data_AF-A0A4R2P1Z8-F1
#
_entry.id   AF-A0A4R2P1Z8-F1
#
_cell.length_a   1.000
_cell.length_b   1.000
_cell.length_c   1.000
_cell.angle_alpha   90.00
_cell.angle_beta   90.00
_cell.angle_gamma   90.00
#
_symmetry.space_group_name_H-M   'P 1'
#
loop_
_entity.id
_entity.type
_entity.pdbx_description
1 polymer ?
#
loop_
_entity_poly.entity_id
_entity_poly.type
_entity_poly.pdbx_seq_one_letter_code
_entity_poly.pdbx_strand_id
1 'polypeptide(L)'
;MLTIQCTKKLRDELKIQPLKEVESNDPLYSWHADLFLVNRKKCVLVLNNKTRYNFVLYGLKKPDLKNLDEIIIKNIAENLKADLTVF
;
A
#
# COMPACT_ATOMS: atom_id res chain seq x y z
N MET A 1 -12.61 9.62 -0.46
CA MET A 1 -11.48 9.47 -1.41
C MET A 1 -10.64 8.29 -0.92
N LEU A 2 -10.04 7.47 -1.79
CA LEU A 2 -9.18 6.37 -1.33
C LEU A 2 -7.90 6.95 -0.71
N THR A 3 -7.55 6.53 0.50
CA THR A 3 -6.36 7.01 1.21
C THR A 3 -5.37 5.88 1.45
N ILE A 4 -4.09 6.15 1.22
CA ILE A 4 -2.99 5.23 1.51
C ILE A 4 -2.13 5.89 2.57
N GLN A 5 -2.24 5.38 3.79
CA GLN A 5 -1.39 5.75 4.91
C GLN A 5 -0.14 4.86 4.91
N CYS A 6 0.96 5.36 5.44
CA CYS A 6 2.18 4.56 5.54
C CYS A 6 2.91 4.75 6.87
N THR A 7 3.67 3.73 7.24
CA THR A 7 4.57 3.80 8.39
C THR A 7 5.67 4.83 8.15
N LYS A 8 6.29 5.31 9.24
CA LYS A 8 7.46 6.19 9.16
C LYS A 8 8.57 5.59 8.30
N LYS A 9 8.81 4.28 8.44
CA LYS A 9 9.84 3.55 7.68
C LYS A 9 9.61 3.62 6.18
N LEU A 10 8.38 3.39 5.72
CA LEU A 10 8.05 3.51 4.30
C LEU A 10 8.11 4.98 3.84
N ARG A 11 7.62 5.92 4.65
CA ARG A 11 7.69 7.36 4.35
C ARG A 11 9.13 7.85 4.15
N ASP A 12 10.04 7.47 5.04
CA ASP A 12 11.45 7.85 4.98
C ASP A 12 12.11 7.29 3.71
N GLU A 13 11.76 6.07 3.31
CA GLU A 13 12.22 5.46 2.05
C GLU A 13 11.69 6.20 0.82
N LEU A 14 10.42 6.62 0.84
CA LEU A 14 9.79 7.38 -0.24
C LEU A 14 10.25 8.86 -0.28
N LYS A 15 10.87 9.35 0.80
CA LYS A 15 11.29 10.75 0.97
C LYS A 15 10.12 11.75 0.86
N ILE A 16 8.95 11.35 1.35
CA ILE A 16 7.73 12.17 1.32
C ILE A 16 7.60 12.94 2.63
N GLN A 17 7.28 14.23 2.55
CA GLN A 17 6.99 15.03 3.74
C GLN A 17 5.62 14.64 4.33
N PRO A 18 5.43 14.73 5.66
CA PRO A 18 4.13 14.49 6.26
C PRO A 18 3.10 15.43 5.62
N LEU A 19 2.06 14.86 5.00
CA LEU A 19 0.90 15.63 4.60
C LEU A 19 0.14 16.06 5.87
N LYS A 20 -0.51 17.23 5.83
CA LYS A 20 -1.47 17.66 6.86
C LYS A 20 -2.45 16.52 7.12
N GLU A 21 -2.88 16.37 8.37
CA GLU A 21 -3.92 15.39 8.73
C GLU A 21 -5.11 15.56 7.78
N VAL A 22 -5.35 14.52 6.99
CA VAL A 22 -6.54 14.42 6.16
C VAL A 22 -7.67 14.02 7.11
N GLU A 23 -8.83 14.68 7.00
CA GLU A 23 -10.03 14.28 7.74
C GLU A 23 -10.27 12.77 7.65
N SER A 24 -10.79 12.19 8.72
CA SER A 24 -11.01 10.75 8.80
C SER A 24 -11.87 10.29 7.62
N ASN A 25 -11.28 9.55 6.68
CA ASN A 25 -12.03 8.86 5.64
C ASN A 25 -12.65 7.59 6.24
N ASP A 26 -13.71 7.08 5.62
CA ASP A 26 -14.27 5.77 5.96
C ASP A 26 -13.13 4.72 5.98
N PRO A 27 -13.00 3.93 7.07
CA PRO A 27 -12.00 2.87 7.17
C PRO A 27 -12.02 1.88 6.00
N LEU A 28 -13.15 1.70 5.30
CA LEU A 28 -13.25 0.86 4.11
C LEU A 28 -12.42 1.41 2.93
N TYR A 29 -12.38 2.73 2.76
CA TYR A 29 -11.60 3.40 1.72
C TYR A 29 -10.19 3.78 2.18
N SER A 30 -9.81 3.37 3.40
CA SER A 30 -8.51 3.66 4.00
C SER A 30 -7.63 2.43 4.01
N TRP A 31 -6.40 2.59 3.52
CA TRP A 31 -5.40 1.54 3.42
C TRP A 31 -4.13 1.93 4.14
N HIS A 32 -3.40 0.93 4.63
CA HIS A 32 -2.13 1.07 5.32
C HIS A 32 -1.03 0.32 4.58
N ALA A 33 0.12 0.96 4.42
CA ALA A 33 1.29 0.41 3.75
C ALA A 33 2.52 0.40 4.67
N ASP A 34 3.21 -0.74 4.75
CA ASP A 34 4.46 -0.88 5.50
C ASP A 34 5.58 -1.51 4.67
N LEU A 35 6.81 -1.02 4.86
CA LEU A 35 8.00 -1.47 4.16
C LEU A 35 8.72 -2.54 4.97
N PHE A 36 9.04 -3.67 4.35
CA PHE A 36 9.89 -4.70 4.94
C PHE A 36 10.84 -5.31 3.91
N LEU A 37 11.78 -6.14 4.38
CA LEU A 37 12.78 -6.77 3.54
C LEU A 37 12.61 -8.29 3.58
N VAL A 38 12.61 -8.91 2.40
CA VAL A 38 12.67 -10.36 2.23
C VAL A 38 13.78 -10.67 1.24
N ASN A 39 14.76 -11.51 1.63
CA ASN A 39 15.91 -11.85 0.78
C ASN A 39 16.61 -10.61 0.19
N ARG A 40 16.81 -9.58 1.03
CA ARG A 40 17.39 -8.28 0.66
C ARG A 40 16.60 -7.48 -0.39
N LYS A 41 15.38 -7.90 -0.73
CA LYS A 41 14.47 -7.17 -1.62
C LYS A 41 13.43 -6.39 -0.82
N LYS A 42 13.14 -5.17 -1.28
CA LYS A 42 12.10 -4.32 -0.68
C LYS A 42 10.72 -4.89 -1.01
N CYS A 43 9.90 -5.00 0.02
CA CYS A 43 8.53 -5.46 -0.07
C CYS A 43 7.63 -4.47 0.64
N VAL A 44 6.42 -4.27 0.12
CA VAL A 44 5.41 -3.42 0.78
C VAL A 44 4.18 -4.28 1.09
N LEU A 45 3.83 -4.35 2.37
CA LEU A 45 2.55 -4.89 2.83
C LEU A 45 1.50 -3.82 2.62
N VAL A 46 0.39 -4.17 1.98
CA VAL A 46 -0.76 -3.30 1.80
C VAL A 46 -1.95 -3.93 2.50
N LEU A 47 -2.61 -3.19 3.40
CA LEU A 47 -3.66 -3.68 4.29
C LEU A 47 -4.85 -2.72 4.28
N ASN A 48 -6.06 -3.24 4.09
CA ASN A 48 -7.28 -2.45 4.28
C ASN A 48 -7.55 -2.25 5.78
N ASN A 49 -7.87 -1.02 6.19
CA ASN A 49 -8.04 -0.68 7.60
C ASN A 49 -9.28 -1.31 8.24
N LYS A 50 -10.35 -1.54 7.47
CA LYS A 50 -11.62 -2.12 7.95
C LYS A 50 -11.62 -3.65 7.88
N THR A 51 -11.35 -4.20 6.70
CA THR A 51 -11.56 -5.63 6.42
C THR A 51 -10.36 -6.49 6.77
N ARG A 52 -9.19 -5.88 6.99
CA ARG A 52 -7.89 -6.56 7.14
C ARG A 52 -7.45 -7.38 5.92
N TYR A 53 -8.15 -7.22 4.80
CA TYR A 53 -7.70 -7.70 3.51
C TYR A 53 -6.31 -7.16 3.20
N ASN A 54 -5.40 -8.02 2.75
CA ASN A 54 -4.02 -7.62 2.51
C ASN A 54 -3.36 -8.39 1.38
N PHE A 55 -2.29 -7.80 0.86
CA PHE A 55 -1.40 -8.40 -0.11
C PHE A 55 0.01 -7.81 0.03
N VAL A 56 0.99 -8.48 -0.58
CA VAL A 56 2.40 -8.06 -0.56
C VAL A 56 2.87 -7.73 -1.97
N LEU A 57 3.37 -6.52 -2.15
CA LEU A 57 4.16 -6.13 -3.31
C LEU A 57 5.60 -6.58 -3.08
N TYR A 58 6.06 -7.62 -3.78
CA TYR A 58 7.38 -8.20 -3.60
C TYR A 58 8.39 -7.67 -4.62
N GLY A 59 9.64 -7.43 -4.19
CA GLY A 59 10.74 -7.19 -5.13
C GLY A 59 10.85 -5.77 -5.68
N LEU A 60 10.28 -4.78 -4.99
CA LEU A 60 10.24 -3.39 -5.44
C LEU A 60 11.65 -2.79 -5.59
N LYS A 61 11.86 -2.13 -6.72
CA LYS A 61 13.07 -1.36 -7.05
C LYS A 61 12.83 0.13 -6.83
N LYS A 62 13.90 0.92 -6.93
CA LYS A 62 13.82 2.39 -6.80
C LYS A 62 12.80 3.04 -7.75
N PRO A 63 12.68 2.64 -9.03
CA PRO A 63 11.66 3.21 -9.91
C PRO A 63 10.23 2.89 -9.44
N ASP A 64 10.00 1.66 -8.97
CA ASP A 64 8.68 1.24 -8.47
C ASP A 64 8.25 2.08 -7.25
N LEU A 65 9.20 2.36 -6.35
CA LEU A 65 8.95 3.20 -5.18
C LEU A 65 8.59 4.65 -5.53
N LYS A 66 9.00 5.17 -6.70
CA LYS A 66 8.61 6.51 -7.14
C LYS A 66 7.14 6.59 -7.56
N ASN A 67 6.57 5.47 -8.02
CA ASN A 67 5.19 5.36 -8.51
C ASN A 67 4.37 4.41 -7.62
N LEU A 68 4.72 4.33 -6.33
CA LEU A 68 4.19 3.29 -5.44
C LEU A 68 2.68 3.43 -5.23
N ASP A 69 2.16 4.65 -5.20
CA ASP A 69 0.74 4.96 -5.10
C ASP A 69 -0.07 4.36 -6.26
N GLU A 70 0.38 4.56 -7.50
CA GLU A 70 -0.25 3.97 -8.69
C GLU A 70 -0.19 2.44 -8.65
N ILE A 71 0.96 1.87 -8.26
CA ILE A 71 1.13 0.43 -8.13
C ILE A 71 0.17 -0.14 -7.09
N ILE A 72 0.03 0.51 -5.93
CA ILE A 72 -0.89 0.08 -4.87
C ILE A 72 -2.33 0.11 -5.36
N ILE A 73 -2.78 1.22 -5.97
CA ILE A 73 -4.17 1.36 -6.45
C ILE A 73 -4.49 0.27 -7.48
N LYS A 74 -3.58 0.06 -8.45
CA LYS A 74 -3.73 -1.00 -9.45
C LYS A 74 -3.84 -2.38 -8.80
N ASN A 75 -2.97 -2.70 -7.85
CA ASN A 75 -2.96 -4.01 -7.20
C ASN A 75 -4.15 -4.23 -6.27
N ILE A 76 -4.70 -3.19 -5.64
CA ILE A 76 -5.98 -3.29 -4.91
C ILE A 76 -7.07 -3.81 -5.86
N ALA A 77 -7.21 -3.20 -7.03
CA ALA A 77 -8.22 -3.60 -8.01
C ALA A 77 -7.98 -5.02 -8.56
N GLU A 78 -6.73 -5.34 -8.91
CA GLU A 78 -6.37 -6.65 -9.47
C GLU A 78 -6.57 -7.80 -8.47
N ASN A 79 -6.13 -7.64 -7.22
CA ASN A 79 -6.29 -8.68 -6.19
C ASN A 79 -7.77 -8.87 -5.81
N LEU A 80 -8.52 -7.79 -5.60
CA LEU A 80 -9.96 -7.89 -5.34
C LEU A 80 -10.72 -8.57 -6.49
N LYS A 81 -10.34 -8.28 -7.75
CA LYS A 81 -10.94 -8.94 -8.91
C LYS A 81 -10.57 -10.42 -8.99
N ALA A 82 -9.30 -10.75 -8.72
CA ALA A 82 -8.83 -12.13 -8.74
C ALA A 82 -9.57 -13.01 -7.72
N ASP A 83 -9.81 -12.49 -6.52
CA ASP A 83 -10.51 -13.23 -5.46
C ASP A 83 -12.00 -13.46 -5.76
N LEU A 84 -12.61 -12.63 -6.61
CA LEU A 84 -13.99 -12.86 -7.10
C LEU A 84 -14.10 -14.00 -8.11
N THR A 85 -12.99 -14.40 -8.75
CA THR A 85 -12.96 -15.41 -9.81
C THR A 85 -12.54 -16.80 -9.32
N VAL A 86 -12.39 -16.98 -8.00
CA VAL A 86 -12.05 -18.28 -7.40
C VAL A 86 -13.34 -19.05 -7.09
N PHE A 87 -14.03 -19.51 -8.14
CA PHE A 87 -15.11 -20.51 -8.06
C PHE A 87 -15.13 -21.37 -9.34
#